data_AF-A4FMK9-F1
#
_entry.id   AF-A4FMK9-F1
#
_cell.length_a   1.000
_cell.length_b   1.000
_cell.length_c   1.000
_cell.angle_alpha   90.00
_cell.angle_beta   90.00
_cell.angle_gamma   90.00
#
_symmetry.space_group_name_H-M   'P 1'
#
loop_
_entity.id
_entity.type
_entity.pdbx_description
1 polymer ?
#
loop_
_entity_poly.entity_id
_entity_poly.type
_entity_poly.pdbx_seq_one_letter_code
_entity_poly.pdbx_strand_id
1 'polypeptide(L)'
;MRRALFGAVAASLLAVGVVAGSATAQASASGVRDVDWHNLEFTVPPVGSCPWQSVRFTDGAGEAGDRVYRYQPGKDVVFADVTGEGVEDALILMQCGPRYSEYSTALIAMTTSADGAAVLALGTVSNPGVWTQQPSDFTVWYGDIAVAVTDFETEQVWTEYYRWASSAKAFVRVDGA
;
A
#
# COMPACT_ATOMS: atom_id res chain seq x y z
N MET A 1 21.74 -54.39 70.05
CA MET A 1 22.58 -54.31 68.83
C MET A 1 21.84 -54.95 67.65
N ARG A 2 21.18 -54.15 66.79
CA ARG A 2 20.58 -54.55 65.49
C ARG A 2 20.59 -53.29 64.61
N ARG A 3 21.54 -53.15 63.68
CA ARG A 3 21.49 -53.45 62.22
C ARG A 3 20.40 -52.70 61.43
N ALA A 4 20.85 -51.61 60.78
CA ALA A 4 20.73 -51.15 59.39
C ALA A 4 19.41 -51.21 58.59
N LEU A 5 19.03 -50.01 58.12
CA LEU A 5 18.65 -49.57 56.75
C LEU A 5 17.79 -50.48 55.87
N PHE A 6 16.68 -49.95 55.33
CA PHE A 6 16.35 -49.95 53.89
C PHE A 6 15.27 -48.89 53.63
N GLY A 7 15.52 -48.03 52.65
CA GLY A 7 14.60 -47.00 52.18
C GLY A 7 13.72 -47.48 51.02
N ALA A 8 12.65 -46.74 50.76
CA ALA A 8 11.99 -46.67 49.46
C ALA A 8 11.22 -45.34 49.40
N VAL A 9 11.63 -44.46 48.49
CA VAL A 9 10.91 -43.24 48.12
C VAL A 9 10.04 -43.60 46.92
N ALA A 10 8.72 -43.47 47.04
CA ALA A 10 7.78 -43.55 45.93
C ALA A 10 7.27 -42.14 45.62
N ALA A 11 7.70 -41.59 44.49
CA ALA A 11 7.25 -40.29 43.98
C ALA A 11 5.97 -40.49 43.15
N SER A 12 4.85 -39.92 43.60
CA SER A 12 3.60 -39.88 42.84
C SER A 12 3.57 -38.64 41.95
N LEU A 13 3.62 -38.83 40.64
CA LEU A 13 3.38 -37.80 39.62
C LEU A 13 1.87 -37.61 39.44
N LEU A 14 1.35 -36.44 39.81
CA LEU A 14 0.01 -35.97 39.45
C LEU A 14 0.10 -35.17 38.14
N ALA A 15 -0.50 -35.69 37.08
CA ALA A 15 -0.65 -35.00 35.81
C ALA A 15 -1.80 -33.97 35.89
N VAL A 16 -1.49 -32.69 35.73
CA VAL A 16 -2.48 -31.62 35.57
C VAL A 16 -2.78 -31.49 34.07
N GLY A 17 -3.99 -31.86 33.67
CA GLY A 17 -4.49 -31.65 32.32
C GLY A 17 -4.88 -30.19 32.11
N VAL A 18 -4.15 -29.48 31.27
CA VAL A 18 -4.51 -28.13 30.79
C VAL A 18 -5.26 -28.32 29.47
N VAL A 19 -6.57 -28.05 29.47
CA VAL A 19 -7.34 -27.93 28.23
C VAL A 19 -6.97 -26.59 27.62
N ALA A 20 -6.00 -26.60 26.70
CA ALA A 20 -5.66 -25.43 25.91
C ALA A 20 -6.82 -25.16 24.94
N GLY A 21 -7.70 -24.24 25.31
CA GLY A 21 -8.66 -23.66 24.39
C GLY A 21 -7.91 -22.99 23.25
N SER A 22 -8.00 -23.55 22.06
CA SER A 22 -7.51 -22.92 20.82
C SER A 22 -8.45 -21.77 20.49
N ALA A 23 -8.28 -20.65 21.20
CA ALA A 23 -8.75 -19.36 20.72
C ALA A 23 -7.85 -19.02 19.52
N THR A 24 -8.31 -19.34 18.31
CA THR A 24 -7.81 -18.69 17.10
C THR A 24 -8.16 -17.22 17.25
N ALA A 25 -7.21 -16.44 17.74
CA ALA A 25 -7.23 -14.99 17.64
C ALA A 25 -7.29 -14.66 16.15
N GLN A 26 -8.50 -14.43 15.66
CA GLN A 26 -8.74 -13.92 14.33
C GLN A 26 -8.20 -12.49 14.36
N ALA A 27 -7.00 -12.31 13.77
CA ALA A 27 -6.32 -11.02 13.70
C ALA A 27 -7.32 -9.99 13.16
N SER A 28 -7.68 -9.05 14.02
CA SER A 28 -8.53 -7.94 13.66
C SER A 28 -7.76 -7.11 12.63
N ALA A 29 -8.35 -6.96 11.44
CA ALA A 29 -8.10 -5.91 10.46
C ALA A 29 -6.86 -5.06 10.73
N SER A 30 -5.75 -5.44 10.11
CA SER A 30 -4.52 -4.66 10.07
C SER A 30 -4.75 -3.44 9.16
N GLY A 31 -4.38 -2.24 9.59
CA GLY A 31 -4.68 -1.01 8.84
C GLY A 31 -3.92 -0.94 7.51
N VAL A 32 -4.12 0.13 6.73
CA VAL A 32 -3.46 0.34 5.43
C VAL A 32 -1.93 0.19 5.48
N ARG A 33 -1.32 0.47 6.65
CA ARG A 33 0.13 0.37 6.90
C ARG A 33 0.64 -1.05 7.02
N ASP A 34 -0.23 -1.99 7.40
CA ASP A 34 0.15 -3.38 7.64
C ASP A 34 0.06 -4.24 6.37
N VAL A 35 -0.45 -3.66 5.28
CA VAL A 35 -0.47 -4.28 3.96
C VAL A 35 0.95 -4.39 3.41
N ASP A 36 1.34 -5.58 2.94
CA ASP A 36 2.60 -5.80 2.24
C ASP A 36 2.51 -5.30 0.79
N TRP A 37 2.51 -3.97 0.63
CA TRP A 37 2.34 -3.27 -0.65
C TRP A 37 3.29 -3.76 -1.75
N HIS A 38 4.51 -4.13 -1.38
CA HIS A 38 5.52 -4.57 -2.32
C HIS A 38 5.32 -6.02 -2.80
N ASN A 39 4.57 -6.84 -2.07
CA ASN A 39 4.42 -8.28 -2.35
C ASN A 39 2.97 -8.77 -2.31
N LEU A 40 2.02 -7.95 -2.77
CA LEU A 40 0.62 -8.38 -2.94
C LEU A 40 0.11 -8.19 -4.37
N GLU A 41 -1.08 -8.75 -4.62
CA GLU A 41 -1.87 -8.45 -5.80
C GLU A 41 -2.93 -7.40 -5.49
N PHE A 42 -3.00 -6.33 -6.29
CA PHE A 42 -4.06 -5.33 -6.21
C PHE A 42 -4.38 -4.72 -7.58
N THR A 43 -5.56 -4.11 -7.67
CA THR A 43 -6.01 -3.39 -8.87
C THR A 43 -5.39 -2.00 -8.92
N VAL A 44 -4.46 -1.79 -9.84
CA VAL A 44 -3.79 -0.52 -10.09
C VAL A 44 -4.72 0.40 -10.90
N PRO A 45 -4.97 1.65 -10.45
CA PRO A 45 -5.62 2.68 -11.25
C PRO A 45 -4.89 3.02 -12.55
N PRO A 46 -5.50 3.81 -13.47
CA PRO A 46 -4.83 4.20 -14.70
C PRO A 46 -3.52 4.95 -14.46
N VAL A 47 -2.47 4.58 -15.20
CA VAL A 47 -1.14 5.21 -15.18
C VAL A 47 -0.70 5.47 -16.61
N GLY A 48 -0.69 6.74 -17.03
CA GLY A 48 -0.51 7.13 -18.43
C GLY A 48 -1.46 6.37 -19.36
N SER A 49 -0.91 5.60 -20.29
CA SER A 49 -1.67 4.76 -21.23
C SER A 49 -2.11 3.40 -20.67
N CYS A 50 -1.65 3.02 -19.48
CA CYS A 50 -2.03 1.75 -18.86
C CYS A 50 -3.42 1.88 -18.20
N PRO A 51 -4.39 1.02 -18.56
CA PRO A 51 -5.72 1.04 -17.97
C PRO A 51 -5.71 0.44 -16.55
N TRP A 52 -6.90 0.46 -15.92
CA TRP A 52 -7.17 -0.34 -14.72
C TRP A 52 -6.76 -1.80 -14.91
N GLN A 53 -5.93 -2.32 -13.99
CA GLN A 53 -5.36 -3.65 -14.14
C GLN A 53 -5.06 -4.30 -12.79
N SER A 54 -5.44 -5.57 -12.60
CA SER A 54 -4.94 -6.37 -11.47
C SER A 54 -3.50 -6.77 -11.75
N VAL A 55 -2.60 -6.47 -10.80
CA VAL A 55 -1.18 -6.75 -10.91
C VAL A 55 -0.70 -7.41 -9.63
N ARG A 56 -0.03 -8.55 -9.79
CA ARG A 56 0.70 -9.20 -8.70
C ARG A 56 2.10 -8.61 -8.62
N PHE A 57 2.38 -7.93 -7.51
CA PHE A 57 3.68 -7.37 -7.24
C PHE A 57 4.57 -8.36 -6.49
N THR A 58 5.87 -8.27 -6.77
CA THR A 58 6.95 -8.91 -6.04
C THR A 58 8.08 -7.88 -5.97
N ASP A 59 8.51 -7.53 -4.75
CA ASP A 59 9.47 -6.47 -4.49
C ASP A 59 9.12 -5.12 -5.17
N GLY A 60 7.83 -4.78 -5.24
CA GLY A 60 7.35 -3.53 -5.82
C GLY A 60 7.34 -3.48 -7.35
N ALA A 61 7.50 -4.62 -8.03
CA ALA A 61 7.33 -4.72 -9.49
C ALA A 61 6.41 -5.89 -9.87
N GLY A 62 5.71 -5.75 -10.98
CA GLY A 62 4.82 -6.77 -11.50
C GLY A 62 4.55 -6.59 -12.99
N GLU A 63 4.00 -7.61 -13.62
CA GLU A 63 3.65 -7.57 -15.04
C GLU A 63 2.20 -8.00 -15.23
N ALA A 64 1.55 -7.38 -16.21
CA ALA A 64 0.23 -7.79 -16.67
C ALA A 64 0.14 -7.58 -18.19
N GLY A 65 -0.03 -8.68 -18.92
CA GLY A 65 0.01 -8.65 -20.39
C GLY A 65 1.40 -8.25 -20.91
N ASP A 66 1.45 -7.21 -21.73
CA ASP A 66 2.68 -6.64 -22.30
C ASP A 66 3.22 -5.44 -21.51
N ARG A 67 2.63 -5.14 -20.34
CA ARG A 67 2.95 -3.99 -19.50
C ARG A 67 3.68 -4.40 -18.23
N VAL A 68 4.62 -3.56 -17.86
CA VAL A 68 5.34 -3.62 -16.58
C VAL A 68 4.84 -2.50 -15.69
N TYR A 69 4.53 -2.85 -14.46
CA TYR A 69 4.15 -1.93 -13.39
C TYR A 69 5.24 -2.00 -12.32
N ARG A 70 5.71 -0.85 -11.86
CA ARG A 70 6.70 -0.80 -10.79
C ARG A 70 6.61 0.47 -9.99
N TYR A 71 7.02 0.38 -8.74
CA TYR A 71 7.14 1.55 -7.87
C TYR A 71 8.26 2.43 -8.40
N GLN A 72 8.11 3.75 -8.29
CA GLN A 72 9.18 4.65 -8.67
C GLN A 72 10.43 4.38 -7.82
N PRO A 73 11.61 4.18 -8.44
CA PRO A 73 12.82 3.88 -7.70
C PRO A 73 13.16 4.93 -6.63
N GLY A 74 13.49 4.47 -5.43
CA GLY A 74 13.87 5.34 -4.30
C GLY A 74 12.71 6.10 -3.65
N LYS A 75 11.46 5.75 -3.98
CA LYS A 75 10.25 6.31 -3.36
C LYS A 75 9.51 5.23 -2.59
N ASP A 76 9.21 5.52 -1.32
CA ASP A 76 8.43 4.65 -0.45
C ASP A 76 6.92 4.91 -0.60
N VAL A 77 6.10 3.98 -0.09
CA VAL A 77 4.66 4.22 0.10
C VAL A 77 4.47 5.27 1.20
N VAL A 78 3.72 6.33 0.89
CA VAL A 78 3.36 7.35 1.88
C VAL A 78 1.96 7.07 2.39
N PHE A 79 1.76 7.26 3.69
CA PHE A 79 0.47 7.04 4.34
C PHE A 79 -0.08 8.33 4.91
N ALA A 80 -1.30 8.67 4.57
CA ALA A 80 -2.00 9.85 5.06
C ALA A 80 -3.51 9.71 4.90
N ASP A 81 -4.30 10.34 5.77
CA ASP A 81 -5.76 10.49 5.58
C ASP A 81 -6.01 11.51 4.47
N VAL A 82 -6.25 11.04 3.25
CA VAL A 82 -6.54 11.91 2.08
C VAL A 82 -8.03 11.95 1.75
N THR A 83 -8.82 11.05 2.33
CA THR A 83 -10.27 10.99 2.17
C THR A 83 -11.03 11.81 3.22
N GLY A 84 -10.37 12.16 4.32
CA GLY A 84 -10.96 12.85 5.48
C GLY A 84 -11.82 11.94 6.35
N GLU A 85 -11.63 10.62 6.25
CA GLU A 85 -12.42 9.61 6.96
C GLU A 85 -11.81 9.23 8.32
N GLY A 86 -10.70 9.86 8.71
CA GLY A 86 -10.01 9.60 9.98
C GLY A 86 -9.18 8.31 9.98
N VAL A 87 -9.01 7.70 8.80
CA VAL A 87 -8.14 6.56 8.56
C VAL A 87 -7.14 6.92 7.46
N GLU A 88 -5.95 6.34 7.53
CA GLU A 88 -4.94 6.60 6.52
C GLU A 88 -5.19 5.79 5.25
N ASP A 89 -4.76 6.37 4.15
CA ASP A 89 -4.72 5.79 2.81
C ASP A 89 -3.25 5.69 2.35
N ALA A 90 -2.96 4.79 1.42
CA ALA A 90 -1.64 4.63 0.82
C ALA A 90 -1.52 5.42 -0.48
N LEU A 91 -0.45 6.19 -0.60
CA LEU A 91 -0.06 6.95 -1.78
C LEU A 91 1.21 6.34 -2.38
N ILE A 92 1.16 6.00 -3.67
CA ILE A 92 2.21 5.25 -4.35
C ILE A 92 2.53 5.95 -5.67
N LEU A 93 3.81 6.30 -5.87
CA LEU A 93 4.31 6.71 -7.19
C LEU A 93 4.51 5.45 -8.03
N MET A 94 3.60 5.25 -8.98
CA MET A 94 3.56 4.07 -9.83
C MET A 94 4.02 4.41 -11.24
N GLN A 95 4.94 3.61 -11.77
CA GLN A 95 5.36 3.64 -13.16
C GLN A 95 4.68 2.53 -13.94
N CYS A 96 4.25 2.82 -15.16
CA CYS A 96 3.74 1.82 -16.08
C CYS A 96 4.19 2.09 -17.53
N GLY A 97 4.57 1.02 -18.23
CA GLY A 97 5.01 1.09 -19.62
C GLY A 97 5.31 -0.29 -20.22
N PRO A 98 5.62 -0.35 -21.51
CA PRO A 98 6.18 -1.55 -22.13
C PRO A 98 7.54 -1.92 -21.49
N ARG A 99 7.89 -3.21 -21.46
CA ARG A 99 9.09 -3.73 -20.77
C ARG A 99 10.43 -3.07 -21.15
N TYR A 100 10.54 -2.51 -22.35
CA TYR A 100 11.78 -1.95 -22.89
C TYR A 100 11.61 -0.54 -23.48
N SER A 101 10.64 0.21 -22.97
CA SER A 101 10.35 1.58 -23.42
C SER A 101 10.31 2.53 -22.23
N GLU A 102 9.99 3.77 -22.52
CA GLU A 102 9.65 4.82 -21.58
C GLU A 102 8.40 4.43 -20.78
N TYR A 103 8.40 4.82 -19.51
CA TYR A 103 7.30 4.58 -18.60
C TYR A 103 6.61 5.90 -18.32
N SER A 104 5.28 5.87 -18.26
CA SER A 104 4.51 6.94 -17.63
C SER A 104 4.54 6.75 -16.11
N THR A 105 4.56 7.85 -15.37
CA THR A 105 4.51 7.84 -13.91
C THR A 105 3.23 8.55 -13.47
N ALA A 106 2.54 7.98 -12.49
CA ALA A 106 1.37 8.58 -11.87
C ALA A 106 1.44 8.41 -10.34
N LEU A 107 0.81 9.32 -9.60
CA LEU A 107 0.55 9.14 -8.19
C LEU A 107 -0.82 8.46 -8.04
N ILE A 108 -0.86 7.27 -7.46
CA ILE A 108 -2.10 6.53 -7.18
C ILE A 108 -2.40 6.53 -5.68
N ALA A 109 -3.68 6.40 -5.34
CA ALA A 109 -4.15 6.26 -3.97
C ALA A 109 -4.93 4.95 -3.79
N MET A 110 -4.62 4.27 -2.69
CA MET A 110 -5.18 2.99 -2.30
C MET A 110 -5.64 3.06 -0.84
N THR A 111 -6.60 2.23 -0.45
CA THR A 111 -7.10 2.13 0.91
C THR A 111 -7.42 0.68 1.25
N THR A 112 -7.87 0.44 2.48
CA THR A 112 -8.42 -0.86 2.90
C THR A 112 -9.92 -0.74 3.15
N SER A 113 -10.66 -1.83 2.96
CA SER A 113 -12.06 -1.90 3.40
C SER A 113 -12.16 -1.64 4.91
N ALA A 114 -13.35 -1.25 5.38
CA ALA A 114 -13.58 -0.91 6.80
C ALA A 114 -13.27 -2.07 7.77
N ASP A 115 -13.34 -3.31 7.29
CA ASP A 115 -12.96 -4.53 8.02
C ASP A 115 -11.51 -4.96 7.78
N GLY A 116 -10.71 -4.14 7.08
CA GLY A 116 -9.31 -4.40 6.72
C GLY A 116 -9.08 -5.61 5.82
N ALA A 117 -10.14 -6.24 5.31
CA ALA A 117 -10.04 -7.52 4.61
C ALA A 117 -9.66 -7.40 3.13
N ALA A 118 -9.88 -6.22 2.53
CA ALA A 118 -9.64 -5.99 1.11
C ALA A 118 -8.86 -4.69 0.86
N VAL A 119 -7.94 -4.73 -0.10
CA VAL A 119 -7.32 -3.53 -0.66
C VAL A 119 -8.21 -2.97 -1.75
N LEU A 120 -8.49 -1.68 -1.68
CA LEU A 120 -9.37 -0.96 -2.59
C LEU A 120 -8.62 0.21 -3.23
N ALA A 121 -8.85 0.44 -4.51
CA ALA A 121 -8.32 1.62 -5.17
C ALA A 121 -9.22 2.84 -4.92
N LEU A 122 -8.62 3.95 -4.48
CA LEU A 122 -9.30 5.26 -4.46
C LEU A 122 -9.20 5.95 -5.83
N GLY A 123 -8.18 5.62 -6.61
CA GLY A 123 -7.99 6.09 -7.98
C GLY A 123 -6.63 6.73 -8.22
N THR A 124 -6.48 7.39 -9.36
CA THR A 124 -5.27 8.14 -9.70
C THR A 124 -5.39 9.58 -9.21
N VAL A 125 -4.39 10.04 -8.46
CA VAL A 125 -4.29 11.41 -7.94
C VAL A 125 -3.77 12.35 -9.02
N SER A 126 -2.57 12.09 -9.55
CA SER A 126 -1.95 12.86 -10.64
C SER A 126 -1.50 11.91 -11.74
N ASN A 127 -1.91 12.21 -12.97
CA ASN A 127 -1.60 11.44 -14.17
C ASN A 127 -1.35 12.38 -15.35
N PRO A 128 -0.11 12.89 -15.52
CA PRO A 128 0.19 13.78 -16.62
C PRO A 128 -0.16 13.15 -17.98
N GLY A 129 -0.71 13.96 -18.89
CA GLY A 129 -1.22 13.48 -20.18
C GLY A 129 -0.13 13.07 -21.17
N VAL A 130 1.14 13.36 -20.86
CA VAL A 130 2.31 13.05 -21.68
C VAL A 130 3.37 12.36 -20.83
N TRP A 131 4.08 11.39 -21.39
CA TRP A 131 5.04 10.55 -20.64
C TRP A 131 6.27 11.31 -20.13
N THR A 132 6.58 12.44 -20.76
CA THR A 132 7.71 13.33 -20.43
C THR A 132 7.46 14.11 -19.15
N GLN A 133 6.19 14.24 -18.76
CA GLN A 133 5.78 14.87 -17.51
C GLN A 133 5.50 13.78 -16.47
N GLN A 134 6.09 13.91 -15.29
CA GLN A 134 5.98 12.89 -14.26
C GLN A 134 5.86 13.52 -12.88
N PRO A 135 4.98 13.02 -12.00
CA PRO A 135 5.04 13.36 -10.60
C PRO A 135 6.38 12.83 -10.05
N SER A 136 7.23 13.74 -9.59
CA SER A 136 8.58 13.44 -9.10
C SER A 136 8.66 13.44 -7.58
N ASP A 137 7.74 14.14 -6.92
CA ASP A 137 7.57 14.16 -5.48
C ASP A 137 6.15 14.60 -5.09
N PHE A 138 5.77 14.39 -3.83
CA PHE A 138 4.52 14.94 -3.30
C PHE A 138 4.58 15.13 -1.79
N THR A 139 3.67 15.96 -1.28
CA THR A 139 3.42 16.11 0.15
C THR A 139 1.92 16.21 0.42
N VAL A 140 1.50 15.78 1.61
CA VAL A 140 0.10 15.83 2.05
C VAL A 140 -0.03 16.84 3.18
N TRP A 141 -1.00 17.73 3.09
CA TRP A 141 -1.27 18.76 4.09
C TRP A 141 -2.77 18.93 4.29
N TYR A 142 -3.28 18.57 5.48
CA TYR A 142 -4.70 18.62 5.84
C TYR A 142 -5.64 17.98 4.78
N GLY A 143 -5.23 16.84 4.21
CA GLY A 143 -5.99 16.10 3.19
C GLY A 143 -5.80 16.59 1.75
N ASP A 144 -5.14 17.74 1.54
CA ASP A 144 -4.72 18.18 0.22
C ASP A 144 -3.37 17.56 -0.14
N ILE A 145 -3.19 17.27 -1.43
CA ILE A 145 -1.99 16.65 -1.97
C ILE A 145 -1.33 17.64 -2.93
N ALA A 146 -0.15 18.12 -2.58
CA ALA A 146 0.68 18.93 -3.45
C ALA A 146 1.68 18.01 -4.17
N VAL A 147 1.62 17.97 -5.49
CA VAL A 147 2.41 17.08 -6.33
C VAL A 147 3.39 17.90 -7.15
N ALA A 148 4.69 17.67 -6.98
CA ALA A 148 5.70 18.23 -7.86
C ALA A 148 5.71 17.43 -9.16
N VAL A 149 5.47 18.09 -10.28
CA VAL A 149 5.52 17.51 -11.62
C VAL A 149 6.75 18.04 -12.34
N THR A 150 7.56 17.13 -12.87
CA THR A 150 8.76 17.45 -13.64
C THR A 150 8.53 17.09 -15.10
N ASP A 151 8.86 18.01 -16.01
CA ASP A 151 8.96 17.75 -17.44
C ASP A 151 10.43 17.48 -17.81
N PHE A 152 10.73 16.26 -18.22
CA PHE A 152 12.10 15.85 -18.57
C PHE A 152 12.61 16.42 -19.89
N GLU A 153 11.73 16.94 -20.77
CA GLU A 153 12.16 17.60 -22.00
C GLU A 153 12.62 19.04 -21.76
N THR A 154 11.97 19.73 -20.82
CA THR A 154 12.21 21.16 -20.56
C THR A 154 12.91 21.45 -19.24
N GLU A 155 13.10 20.42 -18.40
CA GLU A 155 13.59 20.50 -17.02
C GLU A 155 12.74 21.39 -16.11
N GLN A 156 11.52 21.76 -16.55
CA GLN A 156 10.61 22.57 -15.75
C GLN A 156 9.98 21.73 -14.66
N VAL A 157 9.77 22.37 -13.51
CA VAL A 157 9.05 21.78 -12.37
C VAL A 157 7.95 22.75 -11.95
N TRP A 158 6.75 22.23 -11.78
CA TRP A 158 5.62 22.95 -11.19
C TRP A 158 4.92 22.09 -10.15
N THR A 159 4.04 22.72 -9.37
CA THR A 159 3.25 22.03 -8.36
C THR A 159 1.79 22.02 -8.78
N GLU A 160 1.18 20.84 -8.75
CA GLU A 160 -0.25 20.65 -8.91
C GLU A 160 -0.88 20.32 -7.56
N TYR A 161 -2.12 20.73 -7.34
CA TYR A 161 -2.80 20.51 -6.06
C TYR A 161 -4.06 19.68 -6.28
N TYR A 162 -4.22 18.64 -5.46
CA TYR A 162 -5.33 17.71 -5.54
C TYR A 162 -6.04 17.57 -4.20
N ARG A 163 -7.35 17.31 -4.26
CA ARG A 163 -8.19 17.02 -3.09
C ARG A 163 -9.14 15.87 -3.41
N TRP A 164 -9.45 15.06 -2.42
CA TRP A 164 -10.55 14.09 -2.51
C TRP A 164 -11.91 14.78 -2.56
N ALA A 165 -12.68 14.51 -3.61
CA ALA A 165 -14.06 14.95 -3.76
C ALA A 165 -15.02 13.80 -3.42
N SER A 166 -15.52 13.77 -2.18
CA SER A 166 -16.41 12.69 -1.70
C SER A 166 -17.67 12.48 -2.54
N SER A 167 -18.17 13.53 -3.20
CA SER A 167 -19.33 13.47 -4.10
C SER A 167 -19.04 12.73 -5.41
N ALA A 168 -17.83 12.85 -5.93
CA ALA A 168 -17.38 12.19 -7.16
C ALA A 168 -16.67 10.86 -6.88
N LYS A 169 -16.27 10.61 -5.62
CA LYS A 169 -15.40 9.51 -5.21
C LYS A 169 -14.13 9.46 -6.07
N ALA A 170 -13.50 10.63 -6.24
CA ALA A 170 -12.32 10.83 -7.04
C ALA A 170 -11.46 12.00 -6.52
N PHE A 171 -10.18 12.01 -6.88
CA PHE A 171 -9.32 13.17 -6.69
C PHE A 171 -9.58 14.22 -7.78
N VAL A 172 -9.71 15.47 -7.37
CA VAL A 172 -9.89 16.61 -8.28
C VAL A 172 -8.75 17.59 -8.10
N ARG A 173 -8.31 18.18 -9.21
CA ARG A 173 -7.32 19.25 -9.21
C ARG A 173 -7.96 20.55 -8.70
N VAL A 174 -7.32 21.26 -7.76
CA VAL A 174 -7.90 22.41 -7.04
C VAL A 174 -7.18 23.74 -7.26
N ASP A 175 -6.01 23.75 -7.90
CA ASP A 175 -5.25 24.96 -8.24
C ASP A 175 -5.75 25.70 -9.47
N GLY A 176 -6.75 25.16 -10.17
CA GLY A 176 -7.30 25.76 -11.39
C GLY A 176 -6.34 25.60 -12.57
N ALA A 177 -6.89 25.35 -13.76
CA ALA A 177 -6.14 25.40 -15.01
C ALA A 177 -6.00 26.85 -15.51
#